data_AF-A0A8B6C3N4-F1
#
_entry.id   AF-A0A8B6C3N4-F1
#
_cell.length_a   1.000
_cell.length_b   1.000
_cell.length_c   1.000
_cell.angle_alpha   90.00
_cell.angle_beta   90.00
_cell.angle_gamma   90.00
#
_symmetry.space_group_name_H-M   'P 1'
#
loop_
_entity.id
_entity.type
_entity.pdbx_description
1 polymer ?
#
loop_
_entity_poly.entity_id
_entity_poly.type
_entity_poly.pdbx_seq_one_letter_code
_entity_poly.pdbx_strand_id
1 'polypeptide(L)'
;MGFGEYVVSISDTDVMGSWNSVESLKSSTQRELKAAYRVLLSLLVTLQGETIKWYTHHQNMVYIIMQGSRMGDLQLITIKIANVCVNAFDQDWKSKVNWIVPPTSLVSKCIQKMKQKISIGTLIVPYWRSAPFWPILNVGIDGSQKFASCVGDSRFLSSSVVMRGRGRNGLFGKTDTNFTLLALKIRV
;
A
#
# COMPACT_ATOMS: atom_id res chain seq x y z
N MET A 1 -24.99 -22.90 -9.91
CA MET A 1 -24.30 -22.26 -8.76
C MET A 1 -22.85 -22.06 -9.16
N GLY A 2 -22.41 -20.82 -9.32
CA GLY A 2 -21.08 -20.51 -9.89
C GLY A 2 -20.00 -20.42 -8.82
N PHE A 3 -18.90 -21.14 -9.03
CA PHE A 3 -17.70 -21.08 -8.20
C PHE A 3 -16.88 -19.84 -8.60
N GLY A 4 -16.52 -19.02 -7.62
CA GLY A 4 -15.60 -17.90 -7.83
C GLY A 4 -14.17 -18.37 -7.64
N GLU A 5 -13.42 -18.52 -8.73
CA GLU A 5 -11.97 -18.72 -8.71
C GLU A 5 -11.28 -17.38 -8.48
N TYR A 6 -10.17 -17.39 -7.73
CA TYR A 6 -9.26 -16.24 -7.67
C TYR A 6 -7.86 -16.73 -8.07
N VAL A 7 -7.20 -15.98 -8.94
CA VAL A 7 -5.82 -16.22 -9.38
C VAL A 7 -4.97 -15.07 -8.85
N VAL A 8 -3.90 -15.40 -8.14
CA VAL A 8 -2.87 -14.44 -7.74
C VAL A 8 -1.56 -14.90 -8.35
N SER A 9 -1.08 -14.16 -9.35
CA SER A 9 0.22 -14.40 -9.99
C SER A 9 1.31 -13.70 -9.19
N ILE A 10 2.11 -14.49 -8.48
CA ILE A 10 3.30 -14.02 -7.75
C ILE A 10 4.45 -14.96 -8.12
N SER A 11 5.54 -14.40 -8.65
CA SER A 11 6.76 -15.16 -9.00
C SER A 11 6.49 -16.41 -9.85
N ASP A 12 5.76 -16.24 -10.95
CA ASP A 12 5.32 -17.31 -11.87
C ASP A 12 4.51 -18.44 -11.21
N THR A 13 3.99 -18.21 -10.00
CA THR A 13 3.13 -19.15 -9.28
C THR A 13 1.71 -18.61 -9.24
N ASP A 14 0.78 -19.37 -9.82
CA ASP A 14 -0.65 -19.09 -9.74
C ASP A 14 -1.27 -19.86 -8.57
N VAL A 15 -1.80 -19.12 -7.60
CA VAL A 15 -2.60 -19.69 -6.51
C VAL A 15 -4.07 -19.68 -6.91
N MET A 16 -4.69 -20.85 -6.97
CA MET A 16 -6.11 -21.04 -7.30
C MET A 16 -6.87 -21.69 -6.15
N GLY A 17 -8.14 -21.30 -5.97
CA GLY A 17 -9.03 -21.93 -4.99
C GLY A 17 -10.50 -21.59 -5.22
N SER A 18 -11.38 -22.48 -4.77
CA SER A 18 -12.84 -22.36 -4.94
C SER A 18 -13.56 -22.11 -3.61
N TRP A 19 -14.65 -21.36 -3.66
CA TRP A 19 -15.55 -21.18 -2.51
C TRP A 19 -16.50 -22.36 -2.37
N ASN A 20 -16.68 -22.85 -1.14
CA ASN A 20 -17.78 -23.78 -0.87
C ASN A 20 -19.14 -23.05 -0.77
N SER A 21 -20.24 -23.80 -0.73
CA SER A 21 -21.60 -23.27 -0.70
C SER A 21 -21.83 -22.29 0.45
N VAL A 22 -21.32 -22.59 1.65
CA VAL A 22 -21.45 -21.72 2.83
C VAL A 22 -20.62 -20.44 2.67
N GLU A 23 -19.41 -20.55 2.13
CA GLU A 23 -18.50 -19.43 1.92
C GLU A 23 -18.99 -18.49 0.82
N SER A 24 -19.61 -19.02 -0.22
CA SER A 24 -20.19 -18.21 -1.30
C SER A 24 -21.30 -17.27 -0.82
N LEU A 25 -21.98 -17.63 0.27
CA LEU A 25 -23.04 -16.82 0.90
C LEU A 25 -22.50 -15.71 1.81
N LYS A 26 -21.19 -15.69 2.10
CA LYS A 26 -20.55 -14.63 2.89
C LYS A 26 -20.40 -13.35 2.06
N SER A 27 -20.28 -12.21 2.75
CA SER A 27 -20.15 -10.91 2.08
C SER A 27 -18.90 -10.88 1.20
N SER A 28 -18.90 -10.02 0.17
CA SER A 28 -17.73 -9.82 -0.71
C SER A 28 -16.47 -9.51 0.10
N THR A 29 -16.57 -8.62 1.09
CA THR A 29 -15.48 -8.26 2.00
C THR A 29 -14.91 -9.47 2.74
N GLN A 30 -15.79 -10.35 3.27
CA GLN A 30 -15.37 -11.55 3.97
C GLN A 30 -14.67 -12.53 3.03
N ARG A 31 -15.21 -12.73 1.83
CA ARG A 31 -14.62 -13.61 0.82
C ARG A 31 -13.26 -13.09 0.36
N GLU A 32 -13.11 -11.79 0.13
CA GLU A 32 -11.82 -11.20 -0.24
C GLU A 32 -10.77 -11.31 0.86
N LEU A 33 -11.12 -11.03 2.12
CA LEU A 33 -10.20 -11.22 3.26
C LEU A 33 -9.77 -12.68 3.41
N LYS A 34 -10.71 -13.60 3.25
CA LYS A 34 -10.42 -15.03 3.33
C LYS A 34 -9.57 -15.51 2.15
N ALA A 35 -9.77 -14.97 0.95
CA ALA A 35 -8.95 -15.29 -0.22
C ALA A 35 -7.52 -14.86 0.00
N ALA A 36 -7.31 -13.61 0.44
CA ALA A 36 -5.96 -13.12 0.68
C ALA A 36 -5.25 -13.87 1.81
N TYR A 37 -5.95 -14.20 2.89
CA TYR A 37 -5.38 -15.05 3.93
C TYR A 37 -4.94 -16.41 3.38
N ARG A 38 -5.75 -17.04 2.53
CA ARG A 38 -5.41 -18.33 1.89
C ARG A 38 -4.19 -18.21 0.96
N VAL A 39 -4.09 -17.14 0.18
CA VAL A 39 -2.92 -16.85 -0.67
C VAL A 39 -1.67 -16.72 0.19
N LEU A 40 -1.72 -15.89 1.23
CA LEU A 40 -0.60 -15.68 2.15
C LEU A 40 -0.15 -16.99 2.81
N LEU A 41 -1.09 -17.84 3.22
CA LEU A 41 -0.76 -19.17 3.76
C LEU A 41 -0.11 -20.08 2.71
N SER A 42 -0.66 -20.14 1.50
CA SER A 42 -0.14 -21.01 0.43
C SER A 42 1.28 -20.65 0.01
N LEU A 43 1.67 -19.40 0.24
CA LEU A 43 2.97 -18.85 -0.13
C LEU A 43 3.86 -18.60 1.10
N LEU A 44 3.47 -19.06 2.30
CA LEU A 44 4.15 -18.68 3.54
C LEU A 44 5.63 -19.07 3.56
N VAL A 45 5.97 -20.24 3.01
CA VAL A 45 7.36 -20.70 2.88
C VAL A 45 8.13 -19.83 1.89
N THR A 46 7.53 -19.52 0.74
CA THR A 46 8.14 -18.70 -0.32
C THR A 46 8.32 -17.23 0.10
N LEU A 47 7.42 -16.72 0.93
CA LEU A 47 7.38 -15.32 1.35
C LEU A 47 8.09 -15.06 2.69
N GLN A 48 8.61 -16.10 3.35
CA GLN A 48 9.24 -15.96 4.65
C GLN A 48 10.47 -15.05 4.56
N GLY A 49 10.46 -13.96 5.33
CA GLY A 49 11.53 -12.95 5.31
C GLY A 49 11.45 -11.93 4.16
N GLU A 50 10.48 -12.08 3.27
CA GLU A 50 10.30 -11.18 2.13
C GLU A 50 9.39 -10.00 2.44
N THR A 51 9.67 -8.88 1.78
CA THR A 51 8.83 -7.68 1.87
C THR A 51 7.83 -7.68 0.71
N ILE A 52 6.57 -7.93 1.02
CA ILE A 52 5.52 -8.07 0.02
C ILE A 52 4.78 -6.75 -0.18
N LYS A 53 4.61 -6.34 -1.43
CA LYS A 53 3.67 -5.28 -1.81
C LYS A 53 2.31 -5.88 -2.14
N TRP A 54 1.30 -5.54 -1.35
CA TRP A 54 -0.05 -6.02 -1.57
C TRP A 54 -0.90 -4.95 -2.28
N TYR A 55 -1.35 -5.28 -3.48
CA TYR A 55 -2.34 -4.50 -4.23
C TYR A 55 -3.73 -5.13 -4.08
N THR A 56 -4.68 -4.40 -3.50
CA THR A 56 -6.09 -4.82 -3.41
C THR A 56 -7.00 -3.72 -3.93
N HIS A 57 -8.09 -4.12 -4.58
CA HIS A 57 -9.11 -3.21 -5.12
C HIS A 57 -10.16 -2.81 -4.06
N HIS A 58 -10.09 -3.40 -2.87
CA HIS A 58 -11.11 -3.22 -1.84
C HIS A 58 -10.56 -2.39 -0.67
N GLN A 59 -10.82 -1.09 -0.69
CA GLN A 59 -10.30 -0.13 0.29
C GLN A 59 -10.69 -0.49 1.74
N ASN A 60 -11.87 -1.09 1.94
CA ASN A 60 -12.33 -1.54 3.25
C ASN A 60 -11.45 -2.66 3.81
N MET A 61 -10.87 -3.51 2.95
CA MET A 61 -9.99 -4.60 3.35
C MET A 61 -8.72 -4.07 4.04
N VAL A 62 -8.08 -3.08 3.42
CA VAL A 62 -6.87 -2.44 3.96
C VAL A 62 -7.18 -1.80 5.31
N TYR A 63 -8.29 -1.07 5.39
CA TYR A 63 -8.72 -0.45 6.64
C TYR A 63 -8.99 -1.49 7.75
N ILE A 64 -9.74 -2.54 7.44
CA ILE A 64 -10.07 -3.62 8.38
C ILE A 64 -8.79 -4.33 8.85
N ILE A 65 -7.85 -4.64 7.95
CA ILE A 65 -6.58 -5.26 8.33
C ILE A 65 -5.77 -4.36 9.27
N MET A 66 -5.77 -3.05 9.03
CA MET A 66 -4.99 -2.09 9.82
C MET A 66 -5.64 -1.66 11.14
N GLN A 67 -6.97 -1.62 11.22
CA GLN A 67 -7.71 -1.04 12.34
C GLN A 67 -8.58 -2.06 13.08
N GLY A 68 -8.70 -3.27 12.54
CA GLY A 68 -9.65 -4.27 13.00
C GLY A 68 -11.09 -3.99 12.56
N SER A 69 -11.98 -4.90 12.94
CA SER A 69 -13.41 -4.81 12.72
C SER A 69 -14.15 -5.10 14.03
N ARG A 70 -15.31 -4.47 14.21
CA ARG A 70 -16.24 -4.80 15.31
C ARG A 70 -17.04 -6.08 15.04
N MET A 71 -17.00 -6.60 13.81
CA MET A 71 -17.64 -7.85 13.44
C MET A 71 -16.69 -9.03 13.70
N GLY A 72 -17.10 -9.96 14.58
CA GLY A 72 -16.25 -11.07 15.04
C GLY A 72 -15.58 -11.87 13.92
N ASP A 73 -16.34 -12.29 12.89
CA ASP A 73 -15.82 -13.05 11.75
C ASP A 73 -14.70 -12.28 10.99
N LEU A 74 -14.88 -10.97 10.80
CA LEU A 74 -13.91 -10.12 10.10
C LEU A 74 -12.68 -9.85 10.95
N GLN A 75 -12.87 -9.65 12.26
CA GLN A 75 -11.79 -9.45 13.21
C GLN A 75 -10.92 -10.70 13.32
N LEU A 76 -11.53 -11.89 13.36
CA LEU A 76 -10.79 -13.15 13.42
C LEU A 76 -9.91 -13.36 12.19
N ILE A 77 -10.42 -13.09 10.98
CA ILE A 77 -9.61 -13.21 9.76
C ILE A 77 -8.50 -12.14 9.73
N THR A 78 -8.78 -10.94 10.23
CA THR A 78 -7.78 -9.87 10.34
C THR A 78 -6.62 -10.26 11.25
N ILE A 79 -6.91 -10.79 12.44
CA ILE A 79 -5.88 -11.29 13.37
C ILE A 79 -5.05 -12.38 12.70
N LYS A 80 -5.69 -13.29 11.97
CA LYS A 80 -4.97 -14.34 11.23
C LYS A 80 -4.03 -13.79 10.17
N ILE A 81 -4.45 -12.78 9.42
CA ILE A 81 -3.59 -12.08 8.43
C ILE A 81 -2.45 -11.35 9.14
N ALA A 82 -2.72 -10.63 10.23
CA ALA A 82 -1.70 -9.92 10.99
C ALA A 82 -0.65 -10.85 11.62
N ASN A 83 -1.03 -12.08 11.99
CA ASN A 83 -0.08 -13.06 12.51
C ASN A 83 0.88 -13.59 11.43
N VAL A 84 0.47 -13.59 10.16
CA VAL A 84 1.33 -14.04 9.04
C VAL A 84 2.04 -12.90 8.30
N CYS A 85 1.56 -11.67 8.47
CA CYS A 85 2.13 -10.47 7.85
C CYS A 85 2.58 -9.46 8.90
N VAL A 86 3.83 -9.03 8.81
CA VAL A 86 4.37 -7.99 9.68
C VAL A 86 4.05 -6.59 9.14
N ASN A 87 3.71 -5.67 10.04
CA ASN A 87 3.50 -4.27 9.69
C ASN A 87 4.79 -3.66 9.12
N ALA A 88 4.68 -2.99 7.97
CA ALA A 88 5.82 -2.34 7.31
C ALA A 88 6.50 -1.28 8.20
N PHE A 89 5.77 -0.64 9.13
CA PHE A 89 6.33 0.30 10.10
C PHE A 89 7.11 -0.38 11.24
N ASP A 90 6.99 -1.69 11.41
CA ASP A 90 7.74 -2.45 12.41
C ASP A 90 9.00 -3.10 11.82
N GLN A 91 9.15 -3.06 10.49
CA GLN A 91 10.32 -3.58 9.78
C GLN A 91 11.50 -2.61 9.79
N ASP A 92 12.72 -3.14 9.71
CA ASP A 92 13.92 -2.34 9.48
C ASP A 92 14.03 -1.94 8.00
N TRP A 93 14.28 -0.66 7.76
CA TRP A 93 14.37 -0.08 6.41
C TRP A 93 15.83 0.25 6.02
N LYS A 94 16.79 0.01 6.91
CA LYS A 94 18.21 0.39 6.73
C LYS A 94 18.95 -0.38 5.64
N SER A 95 18.67 -1.68 5.51
CA SER A 95 19.47 -2.58 4.68
C SER A 95 18.99 -2.72 3.23
N LYS A 96 17.93 -2.01 2.83
CA LYS A 96 17.30 -2.14 1.50
C LYS A 96 17.08 -0.77 0.86
N VAL A 97 17.15 -0.71 -0.48
CA VAL A 97 16.69 0.46 -1.25
C VAL A 97 15.17 0.44 -1.26
N ASN A 98 14.53 1.38 -0.54
CA ASN A 98 13.09 1.34 -0.33
C ASN A 98 12.34 2.04 -1.47
N TRP A 99 11.36 1.36 -2.08
CA TRP A 99 10.40 1.97 -3.00
C TRP A 99 9.05 2.13 -2.32
N ILE A 100 8.70 3.38 -1.97
CA ILE A 100 7.60 3.70 -1.06
C ILE A 100 6.52 4.47 -1.83
N VAL A 101 5.33 3.90 -1.91
CA VAL A 101 4.15 4.51 -2.57
C VAL A 101 2.97 4.46 -1.58
N PRO A 102 2.99 5.27 -0.52
CA PRO A 102 2.01 5.14 0.55
C PRO A 102 0.70 5.83 0.16
N PRO A 103 -0.44 5.45 0.78
CA PRO A 103 -1.62 6.31 0.82
C PRO A 103 -1.23 7.72 1.29
N THR A 104 -1.84 8.75 0.71
CA THR A 104 -1.50 10.16 0.98
C THR A 104 -1.55 10.53 2.46
N SER A 105 -2.46 9.93 3.22
CA SER A 105 -2.58 10.11 4.68
C SER A 105 -1.41 9.56 5.49
N LEU A 106 -0.59 8.67 4.92
CA LEU A 106 0.55 8.03 5.59
C LEU A 106 1.91 8.61 5.18
N VAL A 107 1.93 9.52 4.20
CA VAL A 107 3.17 10.11 3.66
C VAL A 107 4.04 10.72 4.76
N SER A 108 3.46 11.52 5.67
CA SER A 108 4.20 12.14 6.78
C SER A 108 4.85 11.09 7.69
N LYS A 109 4.13 10.00 7.99
CA LYS A 109 4.65 8.89 8.82
C LYS A 109 5.79 8.16 8.11
N CYS A 110 5.68 7.94 6.79
CA CYS A 110 6.77 7.34 6.00
C CYS A 110 8.02 8.23 6.01
N ILE A 111 7.88 9.55 5.83
CA ILE A 111 9.02 10.48 5.87
C ILE A 111 9.69 10.47 7.25
N GLN A 112 8.91 10.49 8.32
CA GLN A 112 9.43 10.42 9.69
C GLN A 112 10.20 9.11 9.95
N LYS A 113 9.63 7.96 9.54
CA LYS A 113 10.32 6.67 9.67
C LYS A 113 11.62 6.64 8.87
N MET A 114 11.61 7.18 7.64
CA MET A 114 12.83 7.27 6.84
C MET A 114 13.92 8.08 7.52
N LYS A 115 13.53 9.19 8.18
CA LYS A 115 14.46 10.04 8.94
C LYS A 115 15.01 9.35 10.18
N GLN A 116 14.15 8.70 10.97
CA GLN A 116 14.56 8.00 12.20
C GLN A 116 15.46 6.80 11.93
N LYS A 117 15.26 6.12 10.80
CA LYS A 117 15.98 4.89 10.47
C LYS A 117 17.12 5.10 9.47
N ILE A 118 17.45 6.33 9.05
CA ILE A 118 18.55 6.59 8.09
C ILE A 118 18.39 5.71 6.84
N SER A 119 17.15 5.55 6.38
CA SER A 119 16.86 4.66 5.26
C SER A 119 16.92 5.44 3.96
N ILE A 120 17.57 4.87 2.95
CA ILE A 120 17.61 5.42 1.60
C ILE A 120 16.45 4.83 0.79
N GLY A 121 15.75 5.68 0.04
CA GLY A 121 14.64 5.21 -0.79
C GLY A 121 14.05 6.27 -1.71
N THR A 122 13.20 5.79 -2.61
CA THR A 122 12.39 6.64 -3.48
C THR A 122 10.96 6.66 -2.95
N LEU A 123 10.51 7.85 -2.56
CA LEU A 123 9.16 8.14 -2.13
C LEU A 123 8.36 8.73 -3.29
N ILE A 124 7.25 8.09 -3.65
CA ILE A 124 6.32 8.59 -4.68
C ILE A 124 5.14 9.26 -3.98
N VAL A 125 4.92 10.55 -4.27
CA VAL A 125 3.83 11.36 -3.70
C VAL A 125 3.17 12.22 -4.77
N PRO A 126 1.90 12.62 -4.60
CA PRO A 126 1.32 13.64 -5.45
C PRO A 126 1.98 15.00 -5.19
N TYR A 127 2.17 15.79 -6.25
CA TYR A 127 2.67 17.15 -6.17
C TYR A 127 1.56 18.10 -5.70
N TRP A 128 1.34 18.16 -4.39
CA TRP A 128 0.30 18.98 -3.77
C TRP A 128 0.88 19.90 -2.71
N ARG A 129 1.00 21.19 -3.04
CA ARG A 129 1.57 22.19 -2.14
C ARG A 129 0.75 22.43 -0.87
N SER A 130 -0.56 22.15 -0.93
CA SER A 130 -1.49 22.27 0.20
C SER A 130 -1.58 21.00 1.06
N ALA A 131 -0.89 19.92 0.70
CA ALA A 131 -1.01 18.67 1.45
C ALA A 131 -0.31 18.76 2.82
N PRO A 132 -0.81 18.07 3.87
CA PRO A 132 -0.23 18.12 5.21
C PRO A 132 1.24 17.66 5.29
N PHE A 133 1.69 16.83 4.33
CA PHE A 133 3.07 16.36 4.25
C PHE A 133 4.01 17.35 3.55
N TRP A 134 3.49 18.32 2.80
CA TRP A 134 4.28 19.22 1.95
C TRP A 134 5.29 20.06 2.74
N PRO A 135 4.97 20.64 3.91
CA PRO A 135 5.93 21.39 4.72
C PRO A 135 7.12 20.56 5.22
N ILE A 136 6.99 19.22 5.24
CA ILE A 136 8.08 18.31 5.64
C ILE A 136 9.08 18.14 4.49
N LEU A 137 8.60 18.27 3.24
CA LEU A 137 9.38 18.07 2.02
C LEU A 137 9.93 19.37 1.45
N ASN A 138 9.21 20.48 1.56
CA ASN A 138 9.58 21.78 1.02
C ASN A 138 9.89 22.77 2.16
N VAL A 139 11.11 23.31 2.16
CA VAL A 139 11.58 24.35 3.07
C VAL A 139 11.62 25.74 2.41
N GLY A 140 11.16 25.84 1.16
CA GLY A 140 11.04 27.11 0.45
C GLY A 140 10.01 28.02 1.11
N ILE A 141 10.39 29.28 1.28
CA ILE A 141 9.52 30.35 1.76
C ILE A 141 8.72 30.88 0.54
N ASP A 142 7.51 31.37 0.77
CA ASP A 142 6.67 32.05 -0.24
C ASP A 142 6.32 31.20 -1.49
N GLY A 143 6.22 29.88 -1.31
CA GLY A 143 5.85 28.98 -2.40
C GLY A 143 6.97 28.70 -3.41
N SER A 144 8.19 29.15 -3.12
CA SER A 144 9.39 28.68 -3.82
C SER A 144 9.60 27.17 -3.59
N GLN A 145 10.05 26.46 -4.62
CA GLN A 145 10.36 25.04 -4.51
C GLN A 145 11.81 24.88 -4.08
N LYS A 146 12.01 24.63 -2.79
CA LYS A 146 13.31 24.32 -2.19
C LYS A 146 13.12 23.11 -1.29
N PHE A 147 13.47 21.93 -1.78
CA PHE A 147 13.29 20.72 -0.99
C PHE A 147 14.18 20.72 0.26
N ALA A 148 13.70 20.05 1.31
CA ALA A 148 14.47 19.80 2.52
C ALA A 148 15.78 19.07 2.18
N SER A 149 16.82 19.25 2.99
CA SER A 149 18.14 18.62 2.79
C SER A 149 18.08 17.09 2.69
N CYS A 150 17.06 16.47 3.27
CA CYS A 150 16.82 15.03 3.17
C CYS A 150 16.37 14.57 1.77
N VAL A 151 16.03 15.47 0.86
CA VAL A 151 15.67 15.17 -0.52
C VAL A 151 16.90 15.36 -1.39
N GLY A 152 17.56 14.26 -1.73
CA GLY A 152 18.80 14.29 -2.52
C GLY A 152 18.59 14.34 -4.02
N ASP A 153 17.38 14.03 -4.51
CA ASP A 153 16.98 14.14 -5.92
C ASP A 153 15.44 14.18 -6.02
N SER A 154 14.92 14.76 -7.09
CA SER A 154 13.49 14.86 -7.35
C SER A 154 13.18 14.76 -8.84
N ARG A 155 12.17 13.96 -9.20
CA ARG A 155 11.72 13.82 -10.59
C ARG A 155 10.20 13.88 -10.67
N PHE A 156 9.69 14.75 -11.52
CA PHE A 156 8.28 14.74 -11.87
C PHE A 156 7.99 13.53 -12.78
N LEU A 157 6.92 12.83 -12.47
CA LEU A 157 6.44 11.71 -13.26
C LEU A 157 5.22 12.17 -14.06
N SER A 158 5.16 11.76 -15.33
CA SER A 158 4.05 12.10 -16.22
C SER A 158 2.75 11.43 -15.77
N SER A 159 1.61 11.99 -16.18
CA SER A 159 0.31 11.35 -15.97
C SER A 159 0.21 9.97 -16.63
N SER A 160 1.02 9.68 -17.65
CA SER A 160 1.06 8.37 -18.31
C SER A 160 1.57 7.22 -17.45
N VAL A 161 2.29 7.48 -16.34
CA VAL A 161 2.66 6.43 -15.38
C VAL A 161 1.58 6.15 -14.34
N VAL A 162 0.51 6.94 -14.34
CA VAL A 162 -0.62 6.80 -13.42
C VAL A 162 -1.71 5.97 -14.08
N MET A 163 -1.89 4.75 -13.60
CA MET A 163 -3.03 3.93 -14.03
C MET A 163 -4.27 4.24 -13.20
N ARG A 164 -5.41 4.35 -13.88
CA ARG A 164 -6.71 4.50 -13.23
C ARG A 164 -6.98 3.29 -12.34
N GLY A 165 -7.16 3.54 -11.05
CA GLY A 165 -7.64 2.57 -10.09
C GLY A 165 -9.13 2.26 -10.29
N ARG A 166 -9.55 1.04 -9.98
CA ARG A 166 -10.96 0.61 -10.15
C ARG A 166 -11.94 1.23 -9.13
N GLY A 167 -11.44 1.80 -8.03
CA GLY A 167 -12.27 2.37 -6.96
C GLY A 167 -12.76 3.78 -7.30
N ARG A 168 -14.05 3.94 -7.59
CA ARG A 168 -14.65 5.21 -8.08
C ARG A 168 -14.44 6.44 -7.16
N ASN A 169 -14.25 6.22 -5.87
CA ASN A 169 -14.12 7.28 -4.86
C ASN A 169 -12.66 7.58 -4.45
N GLY A 170 -11.70 6.78 -4.94
CA GLY A 170 -10.29 6.95 -4.61
C GLY A 170 -9.60 7.99 -5.48
N LEU A 171 -8.45 8.50 -5.01
CA LEU A 171 -7.61 9.46 -5.74
C LEU A 171 -7.31 9.01 -7.18
N PHE A 172 -7.02 7.72 -7.36
CA PHE A 172 -6.72 7.14 -8.67
C PHE A 172 -7.95 6.70 -9.47
N GLY A 173 -9.16 6.86 -8.94
CA GLY A 173 -10.40 6.34 -9.55
C GLY A 173 -11.20 7.34 -10.39
N LYS A 174 -10.94 8.63 -10.22
CA LYS A 174 -11.56 9.70 -11.02
C LYS A 174 -11.08 9.61 -12.47
N THR A 175 -11.97 9.93 -13.41
CA THR A 175 -11.76 9.78 -14.86
C THR A 175 -10.60 10.59 -15.41
N ASP A 176 -10.23 11.67 -14.72
CA ASP A 176 -9.10 12.54 -15.07
C ASP A 176 -8.18 12.72 -13.86
N THR A 177 -7.26 11.77 -13.65
CA THR A 177 -6.17 11.96 -12.68
C THR A 177 -5.10 12.88 -13.25
N ASN A 178 -5.47 14.13 -13.53
CA ASN A 178 -4.57 15.20 -13.94
C ASN A 178 -3.81 15.77 -12.73
N PHE A 179 -3.10 14.90 -12.01
CA PHE A 179 -2.17 15.35 -10.98
C PHE A 179 -0.79 14.78 -11.25
N THR A 180 0.20 15.65 -11.09
CA THR A 180 1.59 15.29 -11.28
C THR A 180 2.07 14.50 -10.07
N LEU A 181 2.71 13.36 -10.32
CA LEU A 181 3.42 12.63 -9.27
C LEU A 181 4.85 13.14 -9.18
N LEU A 182 5.41 13.08 -7.98
CA LEU A 182 6.77 13.45 -7.68
C LEU A 182 7.47 12.24 -7.05
N ALA A 183 8.54 11.79 -7.70
CA ALA A 183 9.48 10.84 -7.15
C ALA A 183 10.59 11.59 -6.41
N LEU A 184 10.71 11.36 -5.11
CA LEU A 184 11.70 11.99 -4.25
C LEU A 184 12.68 10.95 -3.75
N LYS A 185 13.97 11.13 -4.06
CA LYS A 185 15.02 10.33 -3.46
C LYS A 185 15.32 10.89 -2.08
N ILE A 186 14.87 10.18 -1.06
CA ILE A 186 15.13 10.54 0.33
C ILE A 186 16.48 9.95 0.74
N ARG A 187 17.37 10.81 1.22
CA ARG A 187 18.67 10.49 1.82
C ARG A 187 18.71 11.17 3.18
N VAL A 188 18.68 10.39 4.25
CA VAL A 188 18.78 10.91 5.63
C VAL A 188 20.01 10.30 6.28
#